data_AF-A0A8D8E7P8-F1
#
_entry.id   AF-A0A8D8E7P8-F1
#
_cell.length_a   1.000
_cell.length_b   1.000
_cell.length_c   1.000
_cell.angle_alpha   90.00
_cell.angle_beta   90.00
_cell.angle_gamma   90.00
#
_symmetry.space_group_name_H-M   'P 1'
#
loop_
_entity.id
_entity.type
_entity.pdbx_description
1 polymer ?
#
loop_
_entity_poly.entity_id
_entity_poly.type
_entity_poly.pdbx_seq_one_letter_code
_entity_poly.pdbx_strand_id
1 'polypeptide(L)'
;MVSGGAQIGVARELRGPVMKVHRYLTVLVLTSFVLIWYYILRVNNGIFTGLGGLGANSSAALARRGPGLRRNAPSNASEIAIVVVACGERHNEALNMIKSAIMFNRNQSPLRFVVVAEDQLKQNFVEKLDDWQEINDNIFTYEIHSLTFPAKDKDEWKKLFKPCAAQRLFLPSLLTHIDSVL
;
A
#
# COMPACT_ATOMS: atom_id res chain seq x y z
N MET A 1 69.79 14.69 14.20
CA MET A 1 68.57 15.52 14.31
C MET A 1 67.47 14.64 14.88
N VAL A 2 66.96 15.05 16.03
CA VAL A 2 66.02 14.29 16.87
C VAL A 2 64.67 14.15 16.16
N SER A 3 64.21 12.92 15.98
CA SER A 3 62.85 12.62 15.57
C SER A 3 61.97 12.49 16.81
N GLY A 4 60.88 13.25 16.83
CA GLY A 4 59.93 13.33 17.92
C GLY A 4 59.06 12.07 18.05
N GLY A 5 58.47 11.94 19.24
CA GLY A 5 57.48 10.92 19.54
C GLY A 5 57.14 10.94 21.03
N ALA A 6 56.28 11.87 21.43
CA ALA A 6 55.73 11.91 22.77
C ALA A 6 54.88 10.64 23.01
N GLN A 7 55.33 9.78 23.91
CA GLN A 7 54.50 8.75 24.52
C GLN A 7 53.85 9.31 25.78
N ILE A 8 52.52 9.29 25.86
CA ILE A 8 51.81 9.42 27.14
C ILE A 8 50.66 8.39 27.17
N GLY A 9 50.87 7.34 27.97
CA GLY A 9 49.88 6.82 28.92
C GLY A 9 48.71 5.99 28.39
N VAL A 10 48.96 4.72 28.01
CA VAL A 10 47.91 3.68 28.04
C VAL A 10 47.90 3.10 29.45
N ALA A 11 46.94 3.52 30.27
CA ALA A 11 46.74 2.99 31.61
C ALA A 11 45.43 2.18 31.70
N ARG A 12 45.56 1.03 32.35
CA ARG A 12 44.54 0.17 33.00
C ARG A 12 43.77 -0.83 32.14
N GLU A 13 44.33 -2.03 32.07
CA GLU A 13 43.84 -3.19 32.85
C GLU A 13 42.39 -3.08 33.39
N LEU A 14 41.43 -3.73 32.72
CA LEU A 14 40.15 -4.14 33.32
C LEU A 14 39.91 -5.62 33.04
N ARG A 15 40.30 -6.43 34.02
CA ARG A 15 40.13 -7.89 34.07
C ARG A 15 38.75 -8.22 34.68
N GLY A 16 37.83 -8.75 33.86
CA GLY A 16 36.63 -9.53 34.27
C GLY A 16 35.32 -9.20 33.50
N PRO A 17 34.26 -10.05 33.49
CA PRO A 17 34.17 -11.51 33.37
C PRO A 17 33.60 -11.89 31.97
N VAL A 18 34.39 -12.53 31.12
CA VAL A 18 34.04 -12.88 29.72
C VAL A 18 32.75 -13.75 29.63
N MET A 19 32.39 -14.47 30.70
CA MET A 19 31.19 -15.32 30.75
C MET A 19 29.85 -14.57 30.80
N LYS A 20 29.80 -13.31 31.27
CA LYS A 20 28.53 -12.55 31.30
C LYS A 20 28.20 -11.92 29.94
N VAL A 21 29.22 -11.51 29.19
CA VAL A 21 29.07 -10.92 27.86
C VAL A 21 28.57 -11.96 26.86
N HIS A 22 29.10 -13.19 26.90
CA HIS A 22 28.61 -14.27 26.05
C HIS A 22 27.15 -14.62 26.36
N ARG A 23 26.78 -14.73 27.65
CA ARG A 23 25.38 -14.96 28.07
C ARG A 23 24.44 -13.84 27.61
N TYR A 24 24.88 -12.59 27.68
CA TYR A 24 24.09 -11.45 27.21
C TYR A 24 23.91 -11.47 25.67
N LEU A 25 24.97 -11.80 24.93
CA LEU A 25 24.92 -11.93 23.47
C LEU A 25 23.99 -13.09 23.04
N THR A 26 24.05 -14.24 23.72
CA THR A 26 23.14 -15.36 23.45
C THR A 26 21.69 -14.96 23.72
N VAL A 27 21.41 -14.26 24.82
CA VAL A 27 20.06 -13.77 25.13
C VAL A 27 19.57 -12.81 24.04
N LEU A 28 20.38 -11.85 23.60
CA LEU A 28 20.00 -10.92 22.52
C LEU A 28 19.71 -11.62 21.19
N VAL A 29 20.51 -12.63 20.83
CA VAL A 29 20.29 -13.40 19.61
C VAL A 29 19.01 -14.24 19.71
N LEU A 30 18.77 -14.89 20.85
CA LEU A 30 17.56 -15.68 21.07
C LEU A 30 16.31 -14.80 21.11
N THR A 31 16.35 -13.65 21.77
CA THR A 31 15.20 -12.72 21.76
C THR A 31 14.93 -12.20 20.36
N SER A 32 15.96 -11.88 19.60
CA SER A 32 15.81 -11.44 18.20
C SER A 32 15.21 -12.56 17.35
N PHE A 33 15.70 -13.80 17.49
CA PHE A 33 15.18 -14.95 16.75
C PHE A 33 13.72 -15.26 17.11
N VAL A 34 13.37 -15.20 18.40
CA VAL A 34 11.99 -15.40 18.88
C VAL A 34 11.06 -14.28 18.36
N LEU A 35 11.51 -13.02 18.35
CA LEU A 35 10.73 -11.91 17.81
C LEU A 35 10.54 -12.02 16.30
N ILE A 36 11.58 -12.41 15.56
CA ILE A 36 11.51 -12.66 14.12
C ILE A 36 10.59 -13.85 13.82
N TRP A 37 10.71 -14.95 14.57
CA TRP A 37 9.83 -16.10 14.44
C TRP A 37 8.38 -15.76 14.76
N TYR A 38 8.14 -14.98 15.82
CA TYR A 38 6.81 -14.48 16.17
C TYR A 38 6.24 -13.57 15.08
N TYR A 39 7.05 -12.68 14.51
CA TYR A 39 6.65 -11.83 13.40
C TYR A 39 6.27 -12.66 12.16
N ILE A 40 7.10 -13.64 11.78
CA ILE A 40 6.82 -14.56 10.67
C ILE A 40 5.54 -15.36 10.95
N LEU A 41 5.36 -15.89 12.15
CA LEU A 41 4.13 -16.60 12.53
C LEU A 41 2.89 -15.70 12.51
N ARG A 42 3.02 -14.41 12.87
CA ARG A 42 1.89 -13.45 12.80
C ARG A 42 1.52 -13.11 11.37
N VAL A 43 2.52 -12.95 10.50
CA VAL A 43 2.30 -12.76 9.05
C VAL A 43 1.66 -14.01 8.44
N ASN A 44 2.17 -15.21 8.77
CA ASN A 44 1.69 -16.45 8.16
C ASN A 44 0.32 -16.91 8.72
N ASN A 45 0.01 -16.66 10.00
CA ASN A 45 -1.31 -16.94 10.58
C ASN A 45 -2.41 -16.00 10.07
N GLY A 46 -2.08 -14.89 9.41
CA GLY A 46 -3.04 -14.07 8.66
C GLY A 46 -3.60 -14.79 7.42
N ILE A 47 -2.93 -15.84 6.94
CA ILE A 47 -3.32 -16.62 5.76
C ILE A 47 -4.16 -17.86 6.12
N PHE A 48 -3.95 -18.48 7.29
CA PHE A 48 -4.52 -19.81 7.59
C PHE A 48 -5.95 -19.80 8.19
N THR A 49 -6.46 -18.66 8.66
CA THR A 49 -7.83 -18.58 9.23
C THR A 49 -8.94 -18.55 8.18
N GLY A 50 -8.62 -18.54 6.88
CA GLY A 50 -9.58 -18.49 5.77
C GLY A 50 -10.09 -19.84 5.24
N LEU A 51 -9.57 -20.99 5.70
CA LEU A 51 -9.86 -22.31 5.11
C LEU A 51 -10.62 -23.28 6.04
N GLY A 52 -11.35 -22.77 7.03
CA GLY A 52 -12.15 -23.57 7.97
C GLY A 52 -13.65 -23.46 7.72
N GLY A 53 -14.14 -23.88 6.55
CA GLY A 53 -15.56 -23.71 6.21
C GLY A 53 -16.05 -24.54 5.03
N LEU A 54 -15.87 -25.87 5.06
CA LEU A 54 -16.54 -26.80 4.13
C LEU A 54 -17.38 -27.78 4.95
N GLY A 55 -18.64 -27.40 5.16
CA GLY A 55 -19.65 -28.21 5.84
C GLY A 55 -21.03 -28.00 5.20
N ALA A 56 -21.38 -28.96 4.34
CA ALA A 56 -22.72 -29.52 4.11
C ALA A 56 -23.93 -28.62 3.70
N ASN A 57 -24.36 -28.86 2.45
CA ASN A 57 -25.71 -29.24 2.03
C ASN A 57 -26.77 -28.18 1.64
N SER A 58 -27.39 -28.52 0.50
CA SER A 58 -28.80 -28.36 0.11
C SER A 58 -29.17 -27.28 -0.90
N SER A 59 -29.47 -27.82 -2.07
CA SER A 59 -30.29 -27.41 -3.20
C SER A 59 -31.38 -26.34 -2.97
N ALA A 60 -31.60 -25.61 -4.07
CA ALA A 60 -32.85 -24.95 -4.48
C ALA A 60 -33.18 -23.58 -3.87
N ALA A 61 -33.00 -22.52 -4.67
CA ALA A 61 -34.14 -21.82 -5.28
C ALA A 61 -33.66 -20.72 -6.23
N LEU A 62 -33.98 -20.86 -7.52
CA LEU A 62 -34.11 -19.73 -8.44
C LEU A 62 -35.24 -18.83 -7.94
N ALA A 63 -34.98 -17.55 -7.69
CA ALA A 63 -36.01 -16.51 -7.83
C ALA A 63 -35.43 -15.09 -7.96
N ARG A 64 -35.72 -14.48 -9.11
CA ARG A 64 -35.97 -13.05 -9.37
C ARG A 64 -34.79 -12.08 -9.43
N ARG A 65 -34.51 -11.73 -10.69
CA ARG A 65 -33.77 -10.59 -11.22
C ARG A 65 -34.52 -9.28 -10.91
N GLY A 66 -33.87 -8.39 -10.17
CA GLY A 66 -34.15 -6.96 -10.08
C GLY A 66 -32.84 -6.24 -9.75
N PRO A 67 -32.53 -5.07 -10.35
CA PRO A 67 -31.32 -4.32 -10.04
C PRO A 67 -31.52 -3.58 -8.71
N GLY A 68 -31.50 -4.34 -7.60
CA GLY A 68 -31.29 -3.80 -6.27
C GLY A 68 -29.80 -3.67 -6.04
N LEU A 69 -29.35 -2.46 -5.72
CA LEU A 69 -28.02 -2.12 -5.21
C LEU A 69 -27.42 -3.29 -4.42
N ARG A 70 -26.40 -3.94 -5.01
CA ARG A 70 -25.58 -4.92 -4.31
C ARG A 70 -24.76 -4.17 -3.28
N ARG A 71 -25.37 -3.94 -2.12
CA ARG A 71 -24.67 -3.57 -0.90
C ARG A 71 -23.87 -4.80 -0.47
N ASN A 72 -22.73 -5.02 -1.12
CA ASN A 72 -21.70 -5.89 -0.61
C ASN A 72 -21.02 -5.14 0.53
N ALA A 73 -21.70 -5.05 1.66
CA ALA A 73 -21.04 -4.81 2.93
C ALA A 73 -20.78 -6.18 3.56
N PRO A 74 -19.58 -6.77 3.41
CA PRO A 74 -19.05 -7.65 4.42
C PRO A 74 -18.33 -6.80 5.47
N SER A 75 -18.65 -7.13 6.71
CA SER A 75 -18.21 -6.57 7.97
C SER A 75 -16.70 -6.39 8.17
N ASN A 76 -16.36 -5.30 8.87
CA ASN A 76 -15.25 -5.08 9.81
C ASN A 76 -13.91 -4.47 9.35
N ALA A 77 -13.77 -4.02 8.11
CA ALA A 77 -12.73 -3.04 7.75
C ALA A 77 -13.31 -2.02 6.76
N SER A 78 -13.25 -0.74 7.10
CA SER A 78 -13.56 0.32 6.14
C SER A 78 -12.50 0.32 5.05
N GLU A 79 -12.88 -0.05 3.82
CA GLU A 79 -12.03 0.09 2.65
C GLU A 79 -11.70 1.57 2.43
N ILE A 80 -10.42 1.88 2.24
CA ILE A 80 -9.97 3.26 2.03
C ILE A 80 -9.70 3.42 0.54
N ALA A 81 -10.56 4.20 -0.13
CA ALA A 81 -10.35 4.56 -1.53
C ALA A 81 -9.57 5.88 -1.63
N ILE A 82 -8.47 5.88 -2.39
CA ILE A 82 -7.60 7.03 -2.63
C ILE A 82 -7.64 7.35 -4.12
N VAL A 83 -7.93 8.61 -4.46
CA VAL A 83 -8.02 9.03 -5.87
C VAL A 83 -6.85 9.93 -6.24
N VAL A 84 -6.14 9.56 -7.30
CA VAL A 84 -4.98 10.31 -7.79
C VAL A 84 -5.22 10.73 -9.23
N VAL A 85 -4.95 12.00 -9.54
CA VAL A 85 -5.10 12.55 -10.88
C VAL A 85 -3.74 13.07 -11.35
N ALA A 86 -3.23 12.55 -12.47
CA ALA A 86 -1.88 12.87 -12.98
C ALA A 86 -1.89 13.22 -14.48
N CYS A 87 -1.26 14.34 -14.85
CA CYS A 87 -1.10 14.80 -16.24
C CYS A 87 0.35 15.22 -16.48
N GLY A 88 0.81 15.04 -17.72
CA GLY A 88 2.16 15.36 -18.15
C GLY A 88 3.24 14.68 -17.31
N GLU A 89 4.30 15.41 -16.98
CA GLU A 89 5.50 14.87 -16.34
C GLU A 89 5.33 14.51 -14.85
N ARG A 90 4.16 14.73 -14.25
CA ARG A 90 3.92 14.55 -12.80
C ARG A 90 3.51 13.14 -12.39
N HIS A 91 3.65 12.15 -13.28
CA HIS A 91 3.33 10.75 -12.97
C HIS A 91 4.20 10.19 -11.84
N ASN A 92 5.47 10.58 -11.75
CA ASN A 92 6.38 10.13 -10.68
C ASN A 92 5.97 10.63 -9.28
N GLU A 93 5.43 11.84 -9.18
CA GLU A 93 4.92 12.38 -7.91
C GLU A 93 3.73 11.56 -7.42
N ALA A 94 2.82 11.21 -8.33
CA ALA A 94 1.67 10.35 -8.06
C ALA A 94 2.09 8.93 -7.64
N LEU A 95 3.04 8.32 -8.35
CA LEU A 95 3.60 7.02 -7.99
C LEU A 95 4.23 7.03 -6.59
N ASN A 96 4.97 8.08 -6.25
CA ASN A 96 5.56 8.23 -4.91
C ASN A 96 4.49 8.36 -3.82
N MET A 97 3.41 9.10 -4.09
CA MET A 97 2.27 9.19 -3.19
C MET A 97 1.66 7.80 -2.93
N ILE A 98 1.37 7.05 -3.99
CA ILE A 98 0.79 5.70 -3.90
C ILE A 98 1.72 4.75 -3.12
N LYS A 99 3.00 4.72 -3.47
CA LYS A 99 3.99 3.88 -2.81
C LYS A 99 4.09 4.17 -1.31
N SER A 100 4.09 5.46 -0.95
CA SER A 100 4.11 5.85 0.46
C SER A 100 2.84 5.40 1.20
N ALA A 101 1.66 5.54 0.58
CA ALA A 101 0.40 5.11 1.18
C ALA A 101 0.38 3.59 1.44
N ILE A 102 0.90 2.79 0.51
CA ILE A 102 1.05 1.33 0.68
C ILE A 102 2.01 1.03 1.83
N MET A 103 3.18 1.68 1.86
CA MET A 103 4.19 1.47 2.92
C MET A 103 3.71 1.89 4.31
N PHE A 104 2.91 2.95 4.41
CA PHE A 104 2.38 3.45 5.67
C PHE A 104 1.12 2.72 6.16
N ASN A 105 0.61 1.75 5.41
CA ASN A 105 -0.57 0.95 5.78
C ASN A 105 -0.26 -0.09 6.87
N ARG A 106 -0.01 0.37 8.11
CA ARG A 106 0.34 -0.48 9.25
C ARG A 106 -0.77 -1.44 9.67
N ASN A 107 -2.03 -1.05 9.47
CA ASN A 107 -3.19 -1.83 9.89
C ASN A 107 -3.66 -2.83 8.82
N GLN A 108 -2.95 -2.91 7.68
CA GLN A 108 -3.29 -3.78 6.54
C GLN A 108 -4.76 -3.62 6.11
N SER A 109 -5.29 -2.40 6.18
CA SER A 109 -6.63 -2.12 5.68
C SER A 109 -6.64 -2.27 4.15
N PRO A 110 -7.73 -2.77 3.55
CA PRO A 110 -7.83 -2.85 2.10
C PRO A 110 -7.79 -1.43 1.52
N LEU A 111 -6.78 -1.17 0.68
CA LEU A 111 -6.61 0.09 -0.05
C LEU A 111 -7.12 -0.08 -1.47
N ARG A 112 -7.85 0.92 -1.97
CA ARG A 112 -8.28 0.99 -3.36
C ARG A 112 -7.76 2.27 -4.00
N PHE A 113 -6.88 2.15 -4.98
CA PHE A 113 -6.33 3.30 -5.70
C PHE A 113 -7.10 3.52 -7.01
N VAL A 114 -7.66 4.71 -7.20
CA VAL A 114 -8.26 5.10 -8.49
C VAL A 114 -7.36 6.16 -9.12
N VAL A 115 -6.68 5.79 -10.20
CA VAL A 115 -5.76 6.66 -10.92
C VAL A 115 -6.45 7.19 -12.18
N VAL A 116 -6.58 8.50 -12.29
CA VAL A 116 -7.04 9.14 -13.52
C VAL A 116 -5.85 9.81 -14.20
N ALA A 117 -5.55 9.36 -15.42
CA ALA A 117 -4.41 9.87 -16.17
C ALA A 117 -4.71 10.03 -17.67
N GLU A 118 -3.83 10.77 -18.35
CA GLU A 118 -3.79 10.80 -19.81
C GLU A 118 -3.40 9.42 -20.36
N ASP A 119 -3.95 9.05 -21.52
CA ASP A 119 -3.78 7.70 -22.08
C ASP A 119 -2.31 7.31 -22.30
N GLN A 120 -1.45 8.28 -22.57
CA GLN A 120 -0.01 8.04 -22.78
C GLN A 120 0.73 7.64 -21.50
N LEU A 121 0.25 8.07 -20.33
CA LEU A 121 0.89 7.80 -19.04
C LEU A 121 0.38 6.52 -18.39
N LYS A 122 -0.75 5.99 -18.84
CA LYS A 122 -1.39 4.80 -18.24
C LYS A 122 -0.49 3.59 -18.20
N GLN A 123 0.23 3.31 -19.29
CA GLN A 123 1.10 2.14 -19.38
C GLN A 123 2.16 2.15 -18.28
N ASN A 124 2.74 3.32 -18.00
CA ASN A 124 3.73 3.48 -16.94
C ASN A 124 3.13 3.19 -15.54
N PHE A 125 1.90 3.66 -15.29
CA PHE A 125 1.19 3.34 -14.05
C PHE A 125 0.86 1.86 -13.93
N VAL A 126 0.36 1.22 -14.99
CA VAL A 126 0.04 -0.23 -14.98
C VAL A 126 1.28 -1.03 -14.63
N GLU A 127 2.39 -0.82 -15.34
CA GLU A 127 3.63 -1.56 -15.12
C GLU A 127 4.10 -1.48 -13.66
N LYS A 128 4.13 -0.26 -13.09
CA LYS A 128 4.61 -0.08 -11.71
C LYS A 128 3.62 -0.57 -10.66
N LEU A 129 2.32 -0.44 -10.89
CA LEU A 129 1.31 -0.92 -9.94
C LEU A 129 1.21 -2.44 -9.95
N ASP A 130 1.31 -3.08 -11.11
CA ASP A 130 1.37 -4.55 -11.23
C ASP A 130 2.60 -5.11 -10.50
N ASP A 131 3.79 -4.53 -10.74
CA ASP A 131 5.03 -4.91 -10.04
C ASP A 131 4.83 -4.84 -8.51
N TRP A 132 4.22 -3.77 -8.01
CA TRP A 132 4.00 -3.59 -6.56
C TRP A 132 2.92 -4.51 -6.02
N GLN A 133 1.90 -4.83 -6.82
CA GLN A 133 0.83 -5.72 -6.42
C GLN A 133 1.35 -7.16 -6.24
N GLU A 134 2.26 -7.59 -7.11
CA GLU A 134 2.95 -8.89 -7.01
C GLU A 134 3.86 -8.96 -5.77
N ILE A 135 4.62 -7.90 -5.49
CA ILE A 135 5.54 -7.85 -4.33
C ILE A 135 4.77 -7.82 -3.00
N ASN A 136 3.56 -7.24 -3.00
CA ASN A 136 2.77 -7.00 -1.80
C ASN A 136 1.56 -7.94 -1.69
N ASP A 137 1.62 -9.16 -2.22
CA ASP A 137 0.58 -10.20 -2.08
C ASP A 137 -0.87 -9.70 -2.35
N ASN A 138 -1.06 -8.78 -3.30
CA ASN A 138 -2.36 -8.16 -3.60
C ASN A 138 -3.05 -7.44 -2.42
N ILE A 139 -2.28 -6.83 -1.50
CA ILE A 139 -2.81 -6.06 -0.34
C ILE A 139 -3.69 -4.87 -0.76
N PHE A 140 -3.57 -4.38 -1.99
CA PHE A 140 -4.35 -3.26 -2.51
C PHE A 140 -4.95 -3.59 -3.88
N THR A 141 -6.05 -2.92 -4.21
CA THR A 141 -6.66 -2.94 -5.54
C THR A 141 -6.43 -1.60 -6.24
N TYR A 142 -6.38 -1.59 -7.57
CA TYR A 142 -6.24 -0.36 -8.32
C TYR A 142 -7.09 -0.35 -9.61
N GLU A 143 -7.48 0.84 -10.03
CA GLU A 143 -8.23 1.11 -11.25
C GLU A 143 -7.64 2.32 -11.97
N ILE A 144 -7.57 2.26 -13.30
CA ILE A 144 -7.02 3.34 -14.11
C ILE A 144 -8.07 3.83 -15.11
N HIS A 145 -8.38 5.13 -15.07
CA HIS A 145 -9.33 5.77 -15.96
C HIS A 145 -8.68 6.83 -16.85
N SER A 146 -9.23 7.02 -18.05
CA SER A 146 -8.90 8.18 -18.89
C SER A 146 -9.52 9.45 -18.31
N LEU A 147 -8.89 10.58 -18.60
CA LEU A 147 -9.54 11.88 -18.49
C LEU A 147 -10.82 11.91 -19.32
N THR A 148 -11.94 12.16 -18.64
CA THR A 148 -13.26 12.21 -19.27
C THR A 148 -13.91 13.55 -18.94
N PHE A 149 -14.14 14.37 -19.96
CA PHE A 149 -14.79 15.68 -19.83
C PHE A 149 -16.15 15.66 -20.56
N PRO A 150 -17.19 16.33 -20.02
CA PRO A 150 -18.48 16.43 -20.70
C PRO A 150 -18.36 17.13 -22.06
N ALA A 151 -19.04 16.58 -23.06
CA ALA A 151 -18.83 16.89 -24.49
C ALA A 151 -19.26 18.30 -24.92
N LYS A 152 -20.06 19.03 -24.12
CA LYS A 152 -20.62 20.31 -24.56
C LYS A 152 -19.57 21.39 -24.79
N ASP A 153 -18.49 21.43 -24.01
CA ASP A 153 -17.45 22.48 -24.16
C ASP A 153 -16.02 21.95 -23.91
N LYS A 154 -15.72 20.70 -24.31
CA LYS A 154 -14.42 20.03 -24.05
C LYS A 154 -13.20 20.93 -24.29
N ASP A 155 -13.21 21.67 -25.40
CA ASP A 155 -12.10 22.53 -25.80
C ASP A 155 -12.05 23.83 -24.99
N GLU A 156 -13.20 24.34 -24.53
CA GLU A 156 -13.28 25.51 -23.65
C GLU A 156 -12.80 25.17 -22.24
N TRP A 157 -13.24 24.03 -21.68
CA TRP A 157 -12.80 23.54 -20.38
C TRP A 157 -11.30 23.23 -20.35
N LYS A 158 -10.75 22.69 -21.46
CA LYS A 158 -9.31 22.43 -21.62
C LYS A 158 -8.49 23.72 -21.76
N LYS A 159 -9.11 24.81 -22.22
CA LYS A 159 -8.48 26.13 -22.40
C LYS A 159 -8.58 26.99 -21.14
N LEU A 160 -9.65 26.83 -20.35
CA LEU A 160 -9.89 27.56 -19.12
C LEU A 160 -9.26 26.91 -17.89
N PHE A 161 -9.07 25.59 -17.89
CA PHE A 161 -8.46 24.85 -16.79
C PHE A 161 -7.44 23.82 -17.31
N LYS A 162 -6.35 23.63 -16.58
CA LYS A 162 -5.46 22.48 -16.84
C LYS A 162 -6.29 21.19 -16.72
N PRO A 163 -6.17 20.22 -17.65
CA PRO A 163 -7.05 19.05 -17.72
C PRO A 163 -7.13 18.28 -16.39
N CYS A 164 -6.00 18.12 -15.69
CA CYS A 164 -5.97 17.47 -14.38
C CYS A 164 -6.60 18.27 -13.22
N ALA A 165 -6.78 19.58 -13.35
CA ALA A 165 -7.45 20.38 -12.32
C ALA A 165 -8.98 20.25 -12.44
N ALA A 166 -9.51 20.24 -13.66
CA ALA A 166 -10.94 20.14 -13.93
C ALA A 166 -11.53 18.77 -13.56
N GLN A 167 -10.72 17.71 -13.58
CA GLN A 167 -11.14 16.35 -13.24
C GLN A 167 -11.75 16.23 -11.83
N ARG A 168 -11.27 17.02 -10.86
CA ARG A 168 -11.80 17.03 -9.48
C ARG A 168 -13.28 17.43 -9.41
N LEU A 169 -13.78 18.18 -10.40
CA LEU A 169 -15.18 18.62 -10.45
C LEU A 169 -16.14 17.49 -10.85
N PHE A 170 -15.64 16.42 -11.48
CA PHE A 170 -16.47 15.34 -12.03
C PHE A 170 -16.24 13.99 -11.35
N LEU A 171 -15.54 14.00 -10.21
CA LEU A 171 -15.23 12.81 -9.42
C LEU A 171 -16.50 12.03 -8.99
N PRO A 172 -17.58 12.69 -8.49
CA PRO A 172 -18.81 11.99 -8.11
C PRO A 172 -19.52 11.29 -9.28
N SER A 173 -19.40 11.82 -10.50
CA SER A 173 -20.02 11.23 -11.69
C SER A 173 -19.22 10.06 -12.27
N LEU A 174 -17.92 9.98 -11.97
CA LEU A 174 -17.03 8.93 -12.47
C LEU A 174 -16.92 7.75 -11.51
N LEU A 175 -16.93 8.00 -10.21
CA LEU A 175 -16.83 6.97 -9.17
C LEU A 175 -18.19 6.73 -8.53
N THR A 176 -19.18 6.31 -9.32
CA THR A 176 -20.56 6.06 -8.84
C THR A 176 -20.69 4.86 -7.88
N HIS A 177 -19.61 4.10 -7.70
CA HIS A 177 -19.57 2.86 -6.94
C HIS A 177 -18.74 2.97 -5.65
N ILE A 178 -18.17 4.15 -5.33
CA ILE A 178 -17.37 4.39 -4.14
C ILE A 178 -18.06 5.45 -3.28
N ASP A 179 -18.38 5.10 -2.03
CA ASP A 179 -19.16 5.96 -1.13
C ASP A 179 -18.30 7.06 -0.44
N SER A 180 -16.97 6.88 -0.39
CA SER A 180 -16.03 7.85 0.20
C SER A 180 -14.65 7.73 -0.43
N VAL A 181 -14.04 8.86 -0.80
CA VAL A 181 -12.71 8.94 -1.39
C VAL A 181 -11.83 9.94 -0.65
N LEU A 182 -10.53 9.68 -0.60
CA LEU A 182 -9.50 10.53 -0.01
C LEU A 182 -8.57 11.12 -1.08
#